data_AF-A0AAU2E622-F1
#
_entry.id   AF-A0AAU2E622-F1
#
_cell.length_a   1.000
_cell.length_b   1.000
_cell.length_c   1.000
_cell.angle_alpha   90.00
_cell.angle_beta   90.00
_cell.angle_gamma   90.00
#
_symmetry.space_group_name_H-M   'P 1'
#
loop_
_entity.id
_entity.type
_entity.pdbx_description
1 polymer ?
#
loop_
_entity_poly.entity_id
_entity_poly.type
_entity_poly.pdbx_seq_one_letter_code
_entity_poly.pdbx_strand_id
1 'polypeptide(L)'
;MRTWLSRTALAWGVVVAAAVAAVTGCGAAGQLHDAGQARPVAIRPSAQLLWAAAGTAPTAAPEASGSVPPPTALPGPAVPGDDIGAVDPRQVLEQDPALRDEERKALTGCQGCTVRSAHYRDLSGDGRAELITAVLTGAEAGYLHVYTLRDGRLYAALAQRVVAGFTAETAGQDLIVHEPNSAQDGTVTTYRWTDVRLAPVDRRITGPAADATLCEPVGVLPSAAPTSRPKGITPEPKVSVFPFPTSVKGTGPVPVKPTS
;
A
#
# COMPACT_ATOMS: atom_id res chain seq x y z
N MET A 1 58.45 -60.87 38.92
CA MET A 1 58.16 -59.67 38.12
C MET A 1 56.65 -59.65 37.83
N ARG A 2 55.93 -58.78 38.55
CA ARG A 2 54.47 -58.58 38.54
C ARG A 2 54.15 -57.37 37.65
N THR A 3 53.70 -57.55 36.41
CA THR A 3 53.17 -56.41 35.61
C THR A 3 52.12 -56.79 34.56
N TRP A 4 51.70 -58.06 34.46
CA TRP A 4 50.87 -58.50 33.32
C TRP A 4 49.35 -58.53 33.56
N LEU A 5 48.90 -58.41 34.81
CA LEU A 5 47.47 -58.46 35.18
C LEU A 5 46.77 -57.08 35.17
N SER A 6 47.52 -55.98 35.06
CA SER A 6 46.99 -54.62 35.18
C SER A 6 46.52 -53.99 33.86
N ARG A 7 46.85 -54.59 32.70
CA ARG A 7 46.48 -54.03 31.39
C ARG A 7 45.10 -54.49 30.90
N THR A 8 44.66 -55.68 31.31
CA THR A 8 43.33 -56.23 30.95
C THR A 8 42.21 -55.61 31.78
N ALA A 9 42.46 -55.29 33.05
CA ALA A 9 41.49 -54.61 33.92
C ALA A 9 41.19 -53.17 33.48
N LEU A 10 42.20 -52.42 32.98
CA LEU A 10 42.00 -51.07 32.46
C LEU A 10 41.24 -51.05 31.13
N ALA A 11 41.53 -52.00 30.24
CA ALA A 11 40.86 -52.10 28.94
C ALA A 11 39.36 -52.43 29.10
N TRP A 12 39.02 -53.32 30.04
CA TRP A 12 37.62 -53.63 30.34
C TRP A 12 36.89 -52.46 31.03
N GLY A 13 37.55 -51.72 31.91
CA GLY A 13 36.97 -50.53 32.54
C GLY A 13 36.58 -49.44 31.53
N VAL A 14 37.43 -49.19 30.52
CA VAL A 14 37.16 -48.21 29.46
C VAL A 14 36.03 -48.66 28.54
N VAL A 15 35.97 -49.96 28.19
CA VAL A 15 34.89 -50.51 27.34
C VAL A 15 33.55 -50.48 28.06
N VAL A 16 33.51 -50.81 29.36
CA VAL A 16 32.28 -50.73 30.16
C VAL A 16 31.84 -49.28 30.37
N ALA A 17 32.76 -48.36 30.63
CA ALA A 17 32.43 -46.93 30.76
C ALA A 17 31.92 -46.33 29.44
N ALA A 18 32.52 -46.70 28.29
CA ALA A 18 32.05 -46.28 26.97
C ALA A 18 30.69 -46.89 26.62
N ALA A 19 30.42 -48.13 27.02
CA ALA A 19 29.13 -48.78 26.84
C ALA A 19 28.03 -48.11 27.69
N VAL A 20 28.32 -47.72 28.93
CA VAL A 20 27.36 -47.01 29.80
C VAL A 20 27.05 -45.60 29.30
N ALA A 21 28.03 -44.88 28.74
CA ALA A 21 27.83 -43.55 28.16
C ALA A 21 26.97 -43.58 26.87
N ALA A 22 26.95 -44.70 26.14
CA ALA A 22 26.14 -44.83 24.93
C ALA A 22 24.64 -45.05 25.21
N VAL A 23 24.25 -45.46 26.43
CA VAL A 23 22.85 -45.75 26.77
C VAL A 23 22.11 -44.52 27.35
N THR A 24 22.83 -43.47 27.79
CA THR A 24 22.22 -42.24 28.31
C THR A 24 21.89 -41.19 27.23
N GLY A 25 22.05 -41.54 25.94
CA GLY A 25 21.87 -40.61 24.80
C GLY A 25 20.50 -40.60 24.13
N CYS A 26 19.54 -41.44 24.55
CA CYS A 26 18.14 -41.28 24.14
C CYS A 26 17.42 -40.43 25.18
N GLY A 27 17.63 -39.11 25.11
CA GLY A 27 16.71 -38.19 25.75
C GLY A 27 15.32 -38.47 25.20
N ALA A 28 14.36 -38.80 26.07
CA ALA A 28 12.97 -38.95 25.67
C ALA A 28 12.61 -37.72 24.84
N ALA A 29 12.12 -37.91 23.61
CA ALA A 29 11.54 -36.83 22.84
C ALA A 29 10.49 -36.20 23.75
N GLY A 30 10.75 -34.97 24.21
CA GLY A 30 9.83 -34.25 25.09
C GLY A 30 8.45 -34.30 24.44
N GLN A 31 7.44 -34.73 25.20
CA GLN A 31 6.08 -34.79 24.70
C GLN A 31 5.70 -33.39 24.18
N LEU A 32 5.30 -33.29 22.91
CA LEU A 32 4.75 -32.06 22.36
C LEU A 32 3.48 -31.75 23.15
N HIS A 33 3.55 -30.71 23.96
CA HIS A 33 2.39 -30.24 24.69
C HIS A 33 1.49 -29.51 23.68
N ASP A 34 0.24 -29.95 23.59
CA ASP A 34 -0.79 -29.23 22.86
C ASP A 34 -0.89 -27.82 23.43
N ALA A 35 -0.72 -26.80 22.58
CA ALA A 35 -0.84 -25.39 22.97
C ALA A 35 -2.29 -24.97 23.27
N GLY A 36 -3.22 -25.94 23.24
CA GLY A 36 -4.63 -25.73 23.40
C GLY A 36 -5.28 -25.35 22.08
N GLN A 37 -6.59 -25.15 22.12
CA GLN A 37 -7.38 -24.87 20.95
C GLN A 37 -6.88 -23.60 20.25
N ALA A 38 -6.46 -23.74 18.99
CA ALA A 38 -6.10 -22.60 18.17
C ALA A 38 -7.25 -21.59 18.15
N ARG A 39 -6.92 -20.29 18.27
CA ARG A 39 -7.93 -19.24 18.12
C ARG A 39 -8.64 -19.42 16.77
N PRO A 40 -9.97 -19.34 16.70
CA PRO A 40 -10.68 -19.37 15.44
C PRO A 40 -10.09 -18.35 14.49
N VAL A 41 -9.68 -18.79 13.29
CA VAL A 41 -9.22 -17.87 12.26
C VAL A 41 -10.44 -17.11 11.76
N ALA A 42 -10.42 -15.78 11.89
CA ALA A 42 -11.45 -14.95 11.31
C ALA A 42 -11.45 -15.13 9.78
N ILE A 43 -12.54 -15.63 9.23
CA ILE A 43 -12.72 -15.70 7.77
C ILE A 43 -12.83 -14.26 7.28
N ARG A 44 -11.81 -13.80 6.54
CA ARG A 44 -11.90 -12.52 5.84
C ARG A 44 -12.75 -12.71 4.57
N PRO A 45 -13.60 -11.74 4.22
CA PRO A 45 -14.24 -11.73 2.92
C PRO A 45 -13.18 -11.87 1.82
N SER A 46 -13.39 -12.78 0.88
CA SER A 46 -12.52 -12.91 -0.27
C SER A 46 -12.61 -11.66 -1.14
N ALA A 47 -11.47 -11.19 -1.65
CA ALA A 47 -11.45 -10.07 -2.57
C ALA A 47 -12.23 -10.41 -3.86
N GLN A 48 -13.03 -9.46 -4.33
CA GLN A 48 -13.79 -9.54 -5.57
C GLN A 48 -13.31 -8.47 -6.53
N LEU A 49 -12.65 -8.91 -7.60
CA LEU A 49 -12.15 -8.02 -8.65
C LEU A 49 -13.32 -7.33 -9.37
N LEU A 50 -13.24 -6.01 -9.54
CA LEU A 50 -14.21 -5.24 -10.32
C LEU A 50 -13.87 -5.35 -11.81
N TRP A 51 -12.65 -4.96 -12.18
CA TRP A 51 -12.18 -4.99 -13.57
C TRP A 51 -10.82 -5.67 -13.67
N ALA A 52 -10.60 -6.40 -14.77
CA ALA A 52 -9.28 -6.87 -15.14
C ALA A 52 -8.31 -5.70 -15.38
N ALA A 53 -7.02 -5.93 -15.16
CA ALA A 53 -5.98 -4.96 -15.50
C ALA A 53 -6.03 -4.64 -16.99
N ALA A 54 -6.18 -3.35 -17.32
CA ALA A 54 -5.95 -2.88 -18.67
C ALA A 54 -4.44 -2.97 -18.98
N GLY A 55 -4.08 -3.28 -20.23
CA GLY A 55 -2.69 -3.25 -20.70
C GLY A 55 -2.05 -1.91 -20.33
N THR A 56 -0.90 -1.95 -19.67
CA THR A 56 -0.35 -0.86 -18.87
C THR A 56 0.13 0.32 -19.73
N ALA A 57 -0.24 1.54 -19.34
CA ALA A 57 0.53 2.75 -19.61
C ALA A 57 0.75 3.49 -18.27
N PRO A 58 2.00 3.73 -17.82
CA PRO A 58 2.32 4.63 -16.69
C PRO A 58 2.33 6.09 -17.18
N THR A 59 2.11 7.18 -16.43
CA THR A 59 1.86 7.49 -15.01
C THR A 59 1.09 8.82 -14.98
N ALA A 60 0.19 9.01 -14.00
CA ALA A 60 -0.17 10.34 -13.53
C ALA A 60 -0.18 10.33 -11.99
N ALA A 61 0.38 11.36 -11.36
CA ALA A 61 0.46 11.43 -9.91
C ALA A 61 -0.94 11.61 -9.28
N PRO A 62 -1.25 10.92 -8.17
CA PRO A 62 -2.49 11.16 -7.43
C PRO A 62 -2.43 12.51 -6.71
N GLU A 63 -3.45 13.36 -6.91
CA GLU A 63 -3.61 14.59 -6.14
C GLU A 63 -4.14 14.28 -4.74
N ALA A 64 -3.66 15.00 -3.72
CA ALA A 64 -4.15 14.88 -2.36
C ALA A 64 -5.54 15.53 -2.23
N SER A 65 -6.53 14.76 -1.75
CA SER A 65 -7.86 15.28 -1.46
C SER A 65 -7.82 16.21 -0.25
N GLY A 66 -8.09 17.50 -0.46
CA GLY A 66 -8.37 18.46 0.61
C GLY A 66 -9.69 18.16 1.33
N SER A 67 -10.04 18.96 2.34
CA SER A 67 -11.31 18.83 3.06
C SER A 67 -12.49 19.02 2.08
N VAL A 68 -13.19 17.93 1.76
CA VAL A 68 -14.31 17.93 0.81
C VAL A 68 -15.62 18.18 1.59
N PRO A 69 -16.46 19.16 1.18
CA PRO A 69 -17.79 19.35 1.78
C PRO A 69 -18.64 18.08 1.64
N PRO A 70 -19.70 17.89 2.45
CA PRO A 70 -20.59 16.74 2.32
C PRO A 70 -21.14 16.62 0.88
N PRO A 71 -21.33 15.40 0.36
CA PRO A 71 -21.90 15.21 -0.98
C PRO A 71 -23.27 15.88 -1.09
N THR A 72 -23.50 16.58 -2.19
CA THR A 72 -24.83 17.09 -2.54
C THR A 72 -25.53 16.08 -3.42
N ALA A 73 -26.85 16.01 -3.31
CA ALA A 73 -27.65 15.17 -4.18
C ALA A 73 -27.48 15.59 -5.65
N LEU A 74 -27.32 14.60 -6.53
CA LEU A 74 -27.29 14.82 -7.97
C LEU A 74 -28.62 15.43 -8.45
N PRO A 75 -28.57 16.29 -9.47
CA PRO A 75 -29.77 16.80 -10.13
C PRO A 75 -30.46 15.67 -10.89
N GLY A 76 -31.78 15.59 -10.78
CA GLY A 76 -32.56 14.58 -11.50
C GLY A 76 -33.86 14.22 -10.77
N PRO A 77 -34.74 13.46 -11.44
CA PRO A 77 -35.91 12.89 -10.78
C PRO A 77 -35.46 11.87 -9.72
N ALA A 78 -36.34 11.61 -8.75
CA ALA A 78 -36.10 10.55 -7.77
C ALA A 78 -36.02 9.19 -8.49
N VAL A 79 -35.11 8.32 -8.02
CA VAL A 79 -34.98 6.95 -8.51
C VAL A 79 -36.17 6.13 -8.00
N PRO A 80 -37.04 5.59 -8.88
CA PRO A 80 -38.17 4.80 -8.43
C PRO A 80 -37.71 3.49 -7.75
N GLY A 81 -38.36 3.15 -6.64
CA GLY A 81 -38.17 1.84 -5.99
C GLY A 81 -36.89 1.68 -5.15
N ASP A 82 -36.12 2.76 -4.93
CA ASP A 82 -34.87 2.75 -4.14
C ASP A 82 -33.84 1.69 -4.60
N ASP A 83 -33.90 1.31 -5.89
CA ASP A 83 -32.96 0.36 -6.50
C ASP A 83 -32.00 1.09 -7.45
N ILE A 84 -30.75 1.28 -7.00
CA ILE A 84 -29.71 1.92 -7.82
C ILE A 84 -29.32 1.05 -9.03
N GLY A 85 -29.57 -0.26 -8.98
CA GLY A 85 -29.30 -1.20 -10.07
C GLY A 85 -30.19 -0.99 -11.29
N ALA A 86 -31.33 -0.32 -11.10
CA ALA A 86 -32.26 0.03 -12.17
C ALA A 86 -31.86 1.29 -12.94
N VAL A 87 -30.85 2.03 -12.48
CA VAL A 87 -30.40 3.28 -13.10
C VAL A 87 -29.29 3.01 -14.11
N ASP A 88 -29.33 3.67 -15.28
CA ASP A 88 -28.23 3.65 -16.24
C ASP A 88 -26.99 4.36 -15.66
N PRO A 89 -25.87 3.64 -15.45
CA PRO A 89 -24.65 4.23 -14.90
C PRO A 89 -24.12 5.41 -15.72
N ARG A 90 -24.30 5.40 -17.04
CA ARG A 90 -23.88 6.51 -17.90
C ARG A 90 -24.71 7.75 -17.63
N GLN A 91 -26.02 7.58 -17.46
CA GLN A 91 -26.92 8.68 -17.13
C GLN A 91 -26.58 9.29 -15.76
N VAL A 92 -26.22 8.46 -14.77
CA VAL A 92 -25.76 8.96 -13.45
C VAL A 92 -24.52 9.84 -13.60
N LEU A 93 -23.53 9.38 -14.37
CA LEU A 93 -22.33 10.17 -14.66
C LEU A 93 -22.73 11.49 -15.35
N GLU A 94 -23.52 11.45 -16.43
CA GLU A 94 -23.94 12.65 -17.15
C GLU A 94 -24.70 13.69 -16.29
N GLN A 95 -25.37 13.24 -15.22
CA GLN A 95 -26.06 14.10 -14.26
C GLN A 95 -25.13 14.71 -13.21
N ASP A 96 -23.93 14.16 -13.02
CA ASP A 96 -23.02 14.61 -11.97
C ASP A 96 -22.36 15.96 -12.33
N PRO A 97 -22.71 17.06 -11.62
CA PRO A 97 -22.15 18.37 -11.90
C PRO A 97 -20.65 18.47 -11.56
N ALA A 98 -20.13 17.55 -10.74
CA ALA A 98 -18.74 17.52 -10.31
C ALA A 98 -17.81 16.83 -11.31
N LEU A 99 -18.34 16.22 -12.39
CA LEU A 99 -17.50 15.68 -13.47
C LEU A 99 -16.55 16.75 -14.01
N ARG A 100 -15.33 16.32 -14.36
CA ARG A 100 -14.36 17.17 -15.05
C ARG A 100 -14.63 17.21 -16.56
N ASP A 101 -14.09 18.21 -17.25
CA ASP A 101 -14.33 18.40 -18.69
C ASP A 101 -13.81 17.23 -19.53
N GLU A 102 -12.67 16.67 -19.15
CA GLU A 102 -12.11 15.47 -19.78
C GLU A 102 -13.02 14.25 -19.63
N GLU A 103 -13.74 14.13 -18.52
CA GLU A 103 -14.71 13.06 -18.28
C GLU A 103 -15.96 13.27 -19.12
N ARG A 104 -16.51 14.49 -19.13
CA ARG A 104 -17.64 14.85 -20.01
C ARG A 104 -17.33 14.56 -21.48
N LYS A 105 -16.10 14.87 -21.92
CA LYS A 105 -15.64 14.54 -23.27
C LYS A 105 -15.53 13.02 -23.49
N ALA A 106 -15.06 12.27 -22.50
CA ALA A 106 -15.02 10.81 -22.58
C ALA A 106 -16.43 10.20 -22.68
N LEU A 107 -17.44 10.81 -22.07
CA LEU A 107 -18.85 10.45 -22.21
C LEU A 107 -19.45 10.82 -23.57
N THR A 108 -18.85 11.66 -24.40
CA THR A 108 -19.31 11.88 -25.79
C THR A 108 -18.52 11.07 -26.82
N GLY A 109 -17.36 10.56 -26.41
CA GLY A 109 -16.50 9.69 -27.20
C GLY A 109 -15.17 10.34 -27.55
N CYS A 110 -14.08 9.60 -27.36
CA CYS A 110 -12.75 9.97 -27.79
C CYS A 110 -11.92 8.70 -28.04
N GLN A 111 -10.78 8.82 -28.72
CA GLN A 111 -9.86 7.69 -28.87
C GLN A 111 -9.31 7.26 -27.51
N GLY A 112 -9.53 5.99 -27.13
CA GLY A 112 -9.09 5.45 -25.85
C GLY A 112 -9.96 5.86 -24.65
N CYS A 113 -11.02 6.64 -24.86
CA CYS A 113 -12.01 6.91 -23.82
C CYS A 113 -12.91 5.68 -23.63
N THR A 114 -13.20 5.31 -22.38
CA THR A 114 -14.09 4.19 -22.08
C THR A 114 -14.71 4.38 -20.71
N VAL A 115 -16.03 4.17 -20.61
CA VAL A 115 -16.69 3.99 -19.32
C VAL A 115 -16.62 2.51 -18.97
N ARG A 116 -15.99 2.17 -17.85
CA ARG A 116 -15.93 0.80 -17.36
C ARG A 116 -17.33 0.34 -16.92
N SER A 117 -17.61 -0.95 -17.08
CA SER A 117 -18.88 -1.54 -16.65
C SER A 117 -19.12 -1.26 -15.17
N ALA A 118 -20.36 -0.93 -14.81
CA ALA A 118 -20.72 -0.67 -13.42
C ALA A 118 -20.76 -1.98 -12.61
N HIS A 119 -20.37 -1.88 -11.34
CA HIS A 119 -20.51 -2.94 -10.35
C HIS A 119 -21.31 -2.41 -9.17
N TYR A 120 -22.11 -3.28 -8.54
CA TYR A 120 -23.01 -2.91 -7.46
C TYR A 120 -22.62 -3.67 -6.19
N ARG A 121 -22.18 -2.98 -5.14
CA ARG A 121 -21.70 -3.59 -3.89
C ARG A 121 -22.14 -2.77 -2.69
N ASP A 122 -22.52 -3.45 -1.61
CA ASP A 122 -22.83 -2.82 -0.33
C ASP A 122 -21.51 -2.46 0.39
N LEU A 123 -21.04 -1.24 0.16
CA LEU A 123 -19.85 -0.66 0.77
C LEU A 123 -20.19 0.08 2.07
N SER A 124 -21.43 0.56 2.21
CA SER A 124 -21.88 1.28 3.41
C SER A 124 -22.27 0.34 4.56
N GLY A 125 -22.69 -0.89 4.27
CA GLY A 125 -23.21 -1.88 5.22
C GLY A 125 -24.68 -1.76 5.52
N ASP A 126 -25.42 -0.95 4.77
CA ASP A 126 -26.84 -0.71 5.02
C ASP A 126 -27.75 -1.75 4.32
N GLY A 127 -27.16 -2.73 3.63
CA GLY A 127 -27.85 -3.77 2.88
C GLY A 127 -28.25 -3.33 1.47
N ARG A 128 -27.94 -2.09 1.05
CA ARG A 128 -28.15 -1.59 -0.31
C ARG A 128 -26.81 -1.47 -1.00
N ALA A 129 -26.82 -1.72 -2.31
CA ALA A 129 -25.62 -1.57 -3.10
C ALA A 129 -25.34 -0.10 -3.43
N GLU A 130 -24.06 0.26 -3.46
CA GLU A 130 -23.54 1.42 -4.17
C GLU A 130 -23.14 1.04 -5.61
N LEU A 131 -23.27 1.99 -6.52
CA LEU A 131 -22.82 1.88 -7.90
C LEU A 131 -21.35 2.30 -8.00
N ILE A 132 -20.50 1.43 -8.52
CA ILE A 132 -19.07 1.65 -8.73
C ILE A 132 -18.79 1.63 -10.23
N THR A 133 -18.22 2.70 -10.77
CA THR A 133 -17.85 2.80 -12.19
C THR A 133 -16.57 3.61 -12.36
N ALA A 134 -16.03 3.65 -13.58
CA ALA A 134 -14.91 4.51 -13.88
C ALA A 134 -14.94 5.06 -15.30
N VAL A 135 -14.43 6.26 -15.49
CA VAL A 135 -14.27 6.92 -16.79
C VAL A 135 -12.80 6.99 -17.12
N LEU A 136 -12.37 6.25 -18.14
CA LEU A 136 -11.04 6.40 -18.74
C LEU A 136 -11.09 7.54 -19.76
N THR A 137 -10.19 8.50 -19.64
CA THR A 137 -10.15 9.70 -20.49
C THR A 137 -8.99 9.66 -21.49
N GLY A 138 -8.48 8.46 -21.80
CA GLY A 138 -7.32 8.21 -22.64
C GLY A 138 -6.36 7.19 -22.03
N ALA A 139 -5.10 7.20 -22.48
CA ALA A 139 -4.09 6.23 -22.05
C ALA A 139 -3.48 6.51 -20.66
N GLU A 140 -3.59 7.74 -20.15
CA GLU A 140 -2.86 8.15 -18.95
C GLU A 140 -3.73 8.25 -17.70
N ALA A 141 -4.99 8.66 -17.86
CA ALA A 141 -5.86 9.04 -16.75
C ALA A 141 -7.21 8.30 -16.77
N GLY A 142 -7.70 8.03 -15.57
CA GLY A 142 -9.05 7.60 -15.32
C GLY A 142 -9.63 8.26 -14.08
N TYR A 143 -10.93 8.08 -13.89
CA TYR A 143 -11.67 8.63 -12.77
C TYR A 143 -12.58 7.53 -12.21
N LEU A 144 -12.36 7.17 -10.95
CA LEU A 144 -13.18 6.21 -10.22
C LEU A 144 -14.33 6.95 -9.53
N HIS A 145 -15.54 6.50 -9.78
CA HIS A 145 -16.77 7.04 -9.22
C HIS A 145 -17.50 5.99 -8.40
N VAL A 146 -18.02 6.42 -7.25
CA VAL A 146 -18.97 5.65 -6.45
C VAL A 146 -20.18 6.51 -6.14
N TYR A 147 -21.36 5.99 -6.44
CA TYR A 147 -22.63 6.64 -6.18
C TYR A 147 -23.45 5.82 -5.18
N THR A 148 -24.10 6.49 -4.25
CA THR A 148 -25.06 5.89 -3.31
C THR A 148 -26.46 6.45 -3.57
N LEU A 149 -27.47 5.62 -3.29
CA LEU A 149 -28.87 6.01 -3.37
C LEU A 149 -29.43 6.14 -1.95
N ARG A 150 -29.89 7.34 -1.61
CA ARG A 150 -30.47 7.64 -0.31
C ARG A 150 -31.73 8.48 -0.49
N ASP A 151 -32.81 8.07 0.17
CA ASP A 151 -34.09 8.77 0.17
C ASP A 151 -34.56 9.08 -1.28
N GLY A 152 -34.43 8.09 -2.19
CA GLY A 152 -34.73 8.22 -3.62
C GLY A 152 -33.78 9.13 -4.43
N ARG A 153 -32.67 9.61 -3.86
CA ARG A 153 -31.74 10.53 -4.51
C ARG A 153 -30.31 10.00 -4.57
N LEU A 154 -29.63 10.26 -5.67
CA LEU A 154 -28.25 9.85 -5.89
C LEU A 154 -27.27 10.86 -5.27
N TYR A 155 -26.19 10.37 -4.68
CA TYR A 155 -25.10 11.16 -4.11
C TYR A 155 -23.75 10.60 -4.55
N ALA A 156 -22.80 11.46 -4.88
CA ALA A 156 -21.43 11.06 -5.15
C ALA A 156 -20.71 10.71 -3.83
N ALA A 157 -20.51 9.42 -3.57
CA ALA A 157 -19.83 8.90 -2.40
C ALA A 157 -18.30 8.83 -2.58
N LEU A 158 -17.81 8.81 -3.82
CA LEU A 158 -16.40 8.95 -4.16
C LEU A 158 -16.26 9.47 -5.59
N ALA A 159 -15.35 10.40 -5.80
CA ALA A 159 -14.86 10.81 -7.12
C ALA A 159 -13.34 10.98 -7.02
N GLN A 160 -12.60 10.01 -7.53
CA GLN A 160 -11.15 9.92 -7.38
C GLN A 160 -10.48 9.84 -8.74
N ARG A 161 -9.54 10.75 -9.00
CA ARG A 161 -8.64 10.63 -10.14
C ARG A 161 -7.66 9.49 -9.92
N VAL A 162 -7.49 8.64 -10.92
CA VAL A 162 -6.59 7.47 -10.92
C VAL A 162 -5.79 7.40 -12.23
N VAL A 163 -4.75 6.59 -12.28
CA VAL A 163 -4.08 6.23 -13.55
C VAL A 163 -4.95 5.33 -14.41
N ALA A 164 -4.89 5.41 -15.74
CA ALA A 164 -5.77 4.60 -16.61
C ALA A 164 -5.59 3.08 -16.45
N GLY A 165 -4.36 2.64 -16.11
CA GLY A 165 -4.00 1.25 -15.85
C GLY A 165 -4.43 0.70 -14.48
N PHE A 166 -5.20 1.45 -13.69
CA PHE A 166 -5.60 1.01 -12.36
C PHE A 166 -6.50 -0.24 -12.39
N THR A 167 -6.43 -1.03 -11.32
CA THR A 167 -7.43 -2.05 -10.99
C THR A 167 -8.12 -1.71 -9.68
N ALA A 168 -9.28 -2.32 -9.45
CA ALA A 168 -10.00 -2.16 -8.21
C ALA A 168 -10.70 -3.46 -7.84
N GLU A 169 -10.81 -3.71 -6.54
CA GLU A 169 -11.48 -4.86 -5.96
C GLU A 169 -12.22 -4.46 -4.69
N THR A 170 -13.13 -5.32 -4.24
CA THR A 170 -13.84 -5.14 -2.98
C THR A 170 -13.53 -6.28 -2.03
N ALA A 171 -13.34 -5.98 -0.75
CA ALA A 171 -13.14 -6.97 0.31
C ALA A 171 -14.11 -6.67 1.46
N GLY A 172 -15.30 -7.26 1.41
CA GLY A 172 -16.40 -6.82 2.26
C GLY A 172 -16.82 -5.39 1.89
N GLN A 173 -16.75 -4.48 2.84
CA GLN A 173 -17.10 -3.05 2.67
C GLN A 173 -15.94 -2.17 2.22
N ASP A 174 -14.76 -2.76 2.05
CA ASP A 174 -13.57 -2.03 1.60
C ASP A 174 -13.51 -1.99 0.09
N LEU A 175 -13.25 -0.80 -0.47
CA LEU A 175 -12.87 -0.62 -1.86
C LEU A 175 -11.35 -0.44 -1.94
N ILE A 176 -10.67 -1.36 -2.59
CA ILE A 176 -9.20 -1.39 -2.70
C ILE A 176 -8.83 -1.03 -4.14
N VAL A 177 -8.06 0.04 -4.29
CA VAL A 177 -7.63 0.58 -5.58
C VAL A 177 -6.13 0.36 -5.72
N HIS A 178 -5.73 -0.28 -6.82
CA HIS A 178 -4.32 -0.53 -7.15
C HIS A 178 -3.93 0.31 -8.36
N GLU A 179 -3.00 1.23 -8.16
CA GLU A 179 -2.49 2.14 -9.19
C GLU A 179 -1.04 1.80 -9.52
N PRO A 180 -0.70 1.38 -10.74
CA PRO A 180 0.70 1.23 -11.14
C PRO A 180 1.40 2.59 -11.18
N ASN A 181 2.54 2.70 -10.48
CA ASN A 181 3.44 3.87 -10.53
C ASN A 181 4.57 3.63 -11.54
N SER A 182 4.99 2.38 -11.68
CA SER A 182 6.03 1.90 -12.62
C SER A 182 5.70 0.46 -13.04
N ALA A 183 6.60 -0.20 -13.78
CA ALA A 183 6.43 -1.62 -14.11
C ALA A 183 6.55 -2.55 -12.89
N GLN A 184 7.20 -2.10 -11.82
CA GLN A 184 7.50 -2.92 -10.62
C GLN A 184 6.90 -2.33 -9.34
N ASP A 185 6.50 -1.06 -9.36
CA ASP A 185 5.98 -0.35 -8.20
C ASP A 185 4.55 0.14 -8.43
N GLY A 186 3.80 0.24 -7.35
CA GLY A 186 2.42 0.73 -7.37
C GLY A 186 2.00 1.35 -6.06
N THR A 187 0.84 1.98 -6.07
CA THR A 187 0.16 2.48 -4.87
C THR A 187 -1.09 1.66 -4.67
N VAL A 188 -1.30 1.16 -3.44
CA VAL A 188 -2.58 0.55 -3.05
C VAL A 188 -3.25 1.47 -2.04
N THR A 189 -4.47 1.90 -2.34
CA THR A 189 -5.28 2.73 -1.45
C THR A 189 -6.54 1.97 -1.07
N THR A 190 -6.81 1.84 0.22
CA THR A 190 -8.04 1.24 0.74
C THR A 190 -8.99 2.36 1.18
N TYR A 191 -10.21 2.32 0.64
CA TYR A 191 -11.30 3.22 1.00
C TYR A 191 -12.33 2.47 1.82
N ARG A 192 -12.87 3.14 2.85
CA ARG A 192 -13.97 2.63 3.68
C ARG A 192 -15.02 3.70 3.88
N TRP A 193 -16.26 3.26 4.04
CA TRP A 193 -17.37 4.16 4.34
C TRP A 193 -17.14 4.91 5.65
N THR A 194 -17.25 6.23 5.59
CA THR A 194 -17.12 7.14 6.74
C THR A 194 -18.25 8.17 6.65
N ASP A 195 -19.23 8.02 7.53
CA ASP A 195 -20.47 8.80 7.60
C ASP A 195 -21.33 8.73 6.32
N VAL A 196 -21.02 9.56 5.33
CA VAL A 196 -21.85 9.79 4.14
C VAL A 196 -21.11 9.52 2.83
N ARG A 197 -19.86 9.03 2.89
CA ARG A 197 -18.99 8.82 1.72
C ARG A 197 -17.87 7.84 2.00
N LEU A 198 -17.17 7.41 0.97
CA LEU A 198 -15.90 6.70 1.12
C LEU A 198 -14.76 7.67 1.44
N ALA A 199 -13.90 7.27 2.37
CA ALA A 199 -12.66 7.98 2.69
C ALA A 199 -11.48 7.00 2.68
N PRO A 200 -10.28 7.45 2.26
CA PRO A 200 -9.08 6.61 2.33
C PRO A 200 -8.73 6.33 3.80
N VAL A 201 -8.58 5.05 4.14
CA VAL A 201 -8.21 4.59 5.49
C VAL A 201 -6.82 3.97 5.57
N ASP A 202 -6.29 3.53 4.42
CA ASP A 202 -4.94 3.03 4.28
C ASP A 202 -4.38 3.40 2.90
N ARG A 203 -3.09 3.70 2.82
CA ARG A 203 -2.39 3.94 1.57
C ARG A 203 -0.95 3.45 1.70
N ARG A 204 -0.59 2.49 0.86
CA ARG A 204 0.74 1.88 0.84
C ARG A 204 1.37 1.95 -0.54
N ILE A 205 2.69 2.13 -0.56
CA ILE A 205 3.50 1.94 -1.77
C ILE A 205 3.89 0.46 -1.81
N THR A 206 3.83 -0.13 -2.99
CA THR A 206 4.18 -1.54 -3.26
C THR A 206 5.32 -1.56 -4.28
N GLY A 207 6.16 -2.59 -4.22
CA GLY A 207 7.30 -2.77 -5.11
C GLY A 207 8.57 -3.21 -4.39
N PRO A 208 9.66 -3.51 -5.12
CA PRO A 208 10.87 -4.12 -4.55
C PRO A 208 11.51 -3.32 -3.42
N ALA A 209 11.38 -2.00 -3.42
CA ALA A 209 11.89 -1.13 -2.36
C ALA A 209 10.94 -1.03 -1.14
N ALA A 210 9.65 -1.32 -1.30
CA ALA A 210 8.68 -1.34 -0.20
C ALA A 210 8.80 -2.61 0.65
N ASP A 211 9.23 -3.72 0.04
CA ASP A 211 9.43 -5.02 0.71
C ASP A 211 10.83 -5.18 1.34
N ALA A 212 11.66 -4.14 1.32
CA ALA A 212 12.97 -4.13 1.96
C ALA A 212 12.86 -4.02 3.50
N THR A 213 12.14 -4.95 4.12
CA THR A 213 12.25 -5.21 5.55
C THR A 213 13.51 -6.02 5.78
N LEU A 214 14.48 -5.40 6.44
CA LEU A 214 15.76 -5.95 6.90
C LEU A 214 15.54 -7.18 7.79
N CYS A 215 15.34 -8.34 7.19
CA CYS A 215 15.68 -9.62 7.80
C CYS A 215 16.97 -10.12 7.16
N GLU A 216 18.00 -9.26 7.16
CA GLU A 216 19.36 -9.78 7.08
C GLU A 216 19.67 -10.36 8.45
N PRO A 217 19.87 -11.68 8.61
CA PRO A 217 20.37 -12.18 9.88
C PRO A 217 21.69 -11.46 10.12
N VAL A 218 21.79 -10.74 11.24
CA VAL A 218 23.05 -10.15 11.70
C VAL A 218 24.05 -11.29 11.79
N GLY A 219 24.86 -11.44 10.74
CA GLY A 219 25.99 -12.33 10.71
C GLY A 219 26.93 -11.83 11.78
N VAL A 220 26.92 -12.51 12.93
CA VAL A 220 27.95 -12.34 13.95
C VAL A 220 29.25 -12.80 13.31
N LEU A 221 29.97 -11.86 12.70
CA LEU A 221 31.36 -12.08 12.33
C LEU A 221 32.15 -12.25 13.64
N PRO A 222 32.89 -13.36 13.82
CA PRO A 222 33.73 -13.52 15.00
C PRO A 222 34.79 -12.42 15.05
N SER A 223 34.89 -11.82 16.23
CA SER A 223 35.85 -10.78 16.61
C SER A 223 37.27 -11.19 16.24
N ALA A 224 37.82 -10.55 15.20
CA ALA A 224 39.25 -10.59 14.93
C ALA A 224 39.94 -9.48 15.74
N ALA A 225 40.85 -9.91 16.61
CA ALA A 225 41.63 -9.11 17.54
C ALA A 225 42.48 -8.02 16.85
N PRO A 226 42.84 -6.92 17.58
CA PRO A 226 43.55 -5.79 17.01
C PRO A 226 45.04 -6.12 16.79
N THR A 227 45.47 -6.13 15.53
CA THR A 227 46.90 -6.22 15.17
C THR A 227 47.46 -4.83 14.91
N SER A 228 48.43 -4.48 15.76
CA SER A 228 49.46 -3.44 15.72
C SER A 228 49.55 -2.47 14.52
N ARG A 229 49.47 -1.19 14.89
CA ARG A 229 49.88 0.03 14.16
C ARG A 229 51.37 0.01 13.75
N PRO A 230 51.71 0.35 12.49
CA PRO A 230 53.02 0.93 12.15
C PRO A 230 52.97 2.47 12.13
N LYS A 231 54.14 3.05 12.38
CA LYS A 231 54.43 4.44 12.72
C LYS A 231 54.90 5.20 11.46
N GLY A 232 54.46 6.46 11.33
CA GLY A 232 54.99 7.47 10.39
C GLY A 232 54.20 7.56 9.08
N ILE A 233 54.05 8.71 8.40
CA ILE A 233 54.71 10.02 8.50
C ILE A 233 53.72 11.04 7.90
N THR A 234 53.53 12.18 8.58
CA THR A 234 52.78 13.37 8.13
C THR A 234 53.46 14.03 6.92
N PRO A 235 52.69 14.50 5.92
CA PRO A 235 52.66 15.95 5.69
C PRO A 235 51.25 16.51 5.44
N GLU A 236 51.00 17.67 6.05
CA GLU A 236 49.87 18.59 5.82
C GLU A 236 49.70 18.98 4.34
N PRO A 237 48.45 19.07 3.86
CA PRO A 237 48.06 20.04 2.86
C PRO A 237 47.24 21.18 3.49
N LYS A 238 47.76 22.39 3.33
CA LYS A 238 47.21 23.68 3.75
C LYS A 238 45.76 23.86 3.28
N VAL A 239 44.83 24.00 4.21
CA VAL A 239 43.48 24.50 3.92
C VAL A 239 43.55 26.02 3.87
N SER A 240 43.51 26.56 2.65
CA SER A 240 43.40 27.99 2.42
C SER A 240 41.97 28.43 2.71
N VAL A 241 41.78 29.12 3.84
CA VAL A 241 40.54 29.77 4.24
C VAL A 241 40.29 30.95 3.31
N PHE A 242 39.20 30.92 2.54
CA PHE A 242 38.68 32.12 1.87
C PHE A 242 37.58 32.76 2.73
N PRO A 243 37.63 34.09 2.94
CA PRO A 243 36.74 34.79 3.86
C PRO A 243 35.36 35.06 3.27
N PHE A 244 34.35 34.99 4.14
CA PHE A 244 33.01 35.50 3.93
C PHE A 244 33.03 37.03 3.68
N PRO A 245 32.32 37.55 2.68
CA PRO A 245 31.93 38.95 2.68
C PRO A 245 30.65 39.16 3.51
N THR A 246 30.81 39.93 4.57
CA THR A 246 29.77 40.59 5.34
C THR A 246 28.95 41.57 4.50
N SER A 247 27.64 41.50 4.71
CA SER A 247 26.63 42.57 4.69
C SER A 247 27.13 44.01 4.45
N VAL A 248 26.58 44.66 3.40
CA VAL A 248 26.46 46.12 3.31
C VAL A 248 25.00 46.49 3.11
N LYS A 249 24.67 47.60 3.75
CA LYS A 249 23.39 48.12 4.22
C LYS A 249 22.92 49.25 3.29
N GLY A 250 21.59 49.40 3.15
CA GLY A 250 20.92 50.60 2.62
C GLY A 250 20.85 50.64 1.09
N THR A 251 19.73 50.96 0.45
CA THR A 251 18.82 52.09 0.71
C THR A 251 17.39 51.77 0.28
N GLY A 252 16.42 52.40 0.96
CA GLY A 252 14.98 52.18 0.84
C GLY A 252 14.29 52.77 -0.42
N PRO A 253 12.95 52.83 -0.39
CA PRO A 253 12.09 52.73 -1.57
C PRO A 253 11.72 54.08 -2.19
N VAL A 254 11.38 54.07 -3.49
CA VAL A 254 10.63 55.16 -4.13
C VAL A 254 9.40 54.59 -4.84
N PRO A 255 8.19 55.11 -4.57
CA PRO A 255 6.93 54.66 -5.15
C PRO A 255 6.65 55.36 -6.48
N VAL A 256 6.00 54.67 -7.42
CA VAL A 256 5.41 55.32 -8.60
C VAL A 256 3.91 54.99 -8.68
N LYS A 257 3.16 56.06 -8.89
CA LYS A 257 1.72 56.27 -8.79
C LYS A 257 0.95 55.67 -9.97
N PRO A 258 -0.31 55.22 -9.79
CA PRO A 258 -1.19 54.86 -10.90
C PRO A 258 -1.75 56.11 -11.59
N THR A 259 -1.70 56.14 -12.92
CA THR A 259 -2.45 57.08 -13.76
C THR A 259 -3.82 56.52 -14.10
N SER A 260 -4.74 57.48 -14.17
CA SER A 260 -6.19 57.38 -14.34
C SER A 260 -6.67 56.72 -15.62
#